data_AF-A0A2R7NW77-F1
#
_entry.id   AF-A0A2R7NW77-F1
#
_cell.length_a   1.000
_cell.length_b   1.000
_cell.length_c   1.000
_cell.angle_alpha   90.00
_cell.angle_beta   90.00
_cell.angle_gamma   90.00
#
_symmetry.space_group_name_H-M   'P 1'
#
loop_
_entity.id
_entity.type
_entity.pdbx_description
1 polymer ?
#
loop_
_entity_poly.entity_id
_entity_poly.type
_entity_poly.pdbx_seq_one_letter_code
_entity_poly.pdbx_strand_id
1 'polypeptide(L)'
;MAKHKQDLSALIGKAKQTQLQTPVQKVVPVIASKEIIAVKEKQVNFPFNVEQDRIEYLRELVLYKRRSDPEFFHYSNTHAVKEGIGYLREIYPDVEQRPASLKYSTRNGTLGHLNGVEKVKTTFSISTTDKEFIYNLIYKKDANTGEYNKADLFDELLEELHKVYPEVQKPF
;
A
#
# COMPACT_ATOMS: atom_id res chain seq x y z
N MET A 1 83.72 -30.41 -37.28
CA MET A 1 82.87 -30.42 -36.08
C MET A 1 81.41 -30.32 -36.53
N ALA A 2 80.70 -31.45 -36.53
CA ALA A 2 79.36 -31.57 -37.12
C ALA A 2 78.26 -31.37 -36.07
N LYS A 3 77.20 -30.64 -36.47
CA LYS A 3 76.04 -30.26 -35.66
C LYS A 3 75.14 -31.46 -35.35
N HIS A 4 74.74 -31.58 -34.10
CA HIS A 4 73.77 -32.54 -33.57
C HIS A 4 72.35 -32.10 -33.99
N LYS A 5 71.60 -32.95 -34.69
CA LYS A 5 70.15 -32.77 -34.93
C LYS A 5 69.40 -33.80 -34.09
N GLN A 6 68.51 -33.34 -33.22
CA GLN A 6 67.63 -34.17 -32.41
C GLN A 6 66.36 -34.52 -33.22
N ASP A 7 66.03 -35.80 -33.30
CA ASP A 7 64.80 -36.31 -33.92
C ASP A 7 63.60 -36.10 -32.98
N LEU A 8 62.58 -35.37 -33.45
CA LEU A 8 61.35 -35.03 -32.72
C LEU A 8 60.23 -36.09 -32.88
N SER A 9 60.58 -37.27 -33.39
CA SER A 9 59.63 -38.32 -33.78
C SER A 9 58.89 -38.99 -32.61
N ALA A 10 59.33 -38.77 -31.36
CA ALA A 10 58.73 -39.38 -30.17
C ALA A 10 57.48 -38.67 -29.63
N LEU A 11 57.16 -37.45 -30.10
CA LEU A 11 56.04 -36.66 -29.57
C LEU A 11 54.70 -36.85 -30.31
N ILE A 12 54.70 -37.51 -31.47
CA ILE A 12 53.50 -37.62 -32.32
C ILE A 12 52.69 -38.91 -32.03
N GLY A 13 53.26 -39.86 -31.27
CA GLY A 13 52.65 -41.17 -31.03
C GLY A 13 51.53 -41.25 -29.98
N LYS A 14 51.25 -40.17 -29.21
CA LYS A 14 50.29 -40.21 -28.09
C LYS A 14 49.04 -39.33 -28.28
N ALA A 15 48.77 -38.84 -29.48
CA ALA A 15 47.62 -37.96 -29.75
C ALA A 15 46.43 -38.69 -30.39
N LYS A 16 46.16 -39.94 -30.02
CA LYS A 16 44.93 -40.64 -30.44
C LYS A 16 44.25 -41.29 -29.24
N GLN A 17 42.96 -40.97 -29.10
CA GLN A 17 41.97 -41.49 -28.15
C GLN A 17 41.92 -40.84 -26.76
N THR A 18 41.40 -39.62 -26.74
CA THR A 18 40.51 -39.20 -25.65
C THR A 18 39.31 -38.51 -26.27
N GLN A 19 38.33 -39.30 -26.73
CA GLN A 19 36.98 -38.78 -26.94
C GLN A 19 36.40 -38.46 -25.56
N LEU A 20 36.42 -37.18 -25.19
CA LEU A 20 35.70 -36.70 -24.02
C LEU A 20 34.20 -36.84 -24.33
N GLN A 21 33.58 -37.90 -23.80
CA GLN A 21 32.13 -37.97 -23.69
C GLN A 21 31.70 -36.97 -22.62
N THR A 22 31.52 -35.71 -23.00
CA THR A 22 30.83 -34.76 -22.14
C THR A 22 29.35 -35.15 -22.08
N PRO A 23 28.76 -35.36 -20.89
CA PRO A 23 27.34 -35.66 -20.79
C PRO A 23 26.54 -34.49 -21.38
N VAL A 24 25.74 -34.76 -22.40
CA VAL A 24 24.81 -33.79 -22.97
C VAL A 24 23.74 -33.52 -21.91
N GLN A 25 23.86 -32.39 -21.21
CA GLN A 25 22.87 -31.94 -20.26
C GLN A 25 21.61 -31.55 -21.05
N LYS A 26 20.54 -32.34 -20.91
CA LYS A 26 19.24 -32.00 -21.50
C LYS A 26 18.73 -30.73 -20.83
N VAL A 27 18.82 -29.62 -21.54
CA VAL A 27 18.23 -28.35 -21.12
C VAL A 27 16.72 -28.51 -21.21
N VAL A 28 16.08 -28.84 -20.09
CA VAL A 28 14.63 -28.76 -20.00
C VAL A 28 14.29 -27.27 -20.08
N PRO A 29 13.51 -26.81 -21.07
CA PRO A 29 13.03 -25.45 -21.05
C PRO A 29 12.21 -25.27 -19.77
N VAL A 30 12.73 -24.48 -18.85
CA VAL A 30 11.95 -23.98 -17.73
C VAL A 30 10.84 -23.17 -18.37
N ILE A 31 9.65 -23.76 -18.42
CA ILE A 31 8.42 -23.03 -18.73
C ILE A 31 8.38 -21.95 -17.65
N ALA A 32 8.74 -20.73 -18.02
CA ALA A 32 8.59 -19.58 -17.16
C ALA A 32 7.12 -19.56 -16.77
N SER A 33 6.83 -19.95 -15.54
CA SER A 33 5.57 -19.73 -14.89
C SER A 33 5.27 -18.26 -15.13
N LYS A 34 4.23 -17.98 -15.90
CA LYS A 34 3.71 -16.63 -16.08
C LYS A 34 3.40 -16.12 -14.68
N GLU A 35 4.34 -15.37 -14.12
CA GLU A 35 4.07 -14.53 -12.97
C GLU A 35 2.91 -13.64 -13.41
N ILE A 36 1.75 -13.89 -12.81
CA ILE A 36 0.65 -12.94 -12.87
C ILE A 36 1.23 -11.69 -12.24
N ILE A 37 1.63 -10.73 -13.08
CA ILE A 37 2.11 -9.43 -12.61
C ILE A 37 0.90 -8.82 -11.91
N ALA A 38 0.82 -9.00 -10.59
CA ALA A 38 -0.15 -8.33 -9.76
C ALA A 38 0.06 -6.84 -9.99
N VAL A 39 -0.86 -6.22 -10.72
CA VAL A 39 -0.82 -4.80 -11.04
C VAL A 39 -0.83 -4.08 -9.70
N LYS A 40 0.34 -3.62 -9.25
CA LYS A 40 0.48 -2.92 -7.98
C LYS A 40 -0.40 -1.68 -8.03
N GLU A 41 -1.44 -1.66 -7.20
CA GLU A 41 -2.31 -0.51 -7.10
C GLU A 41 -1.49 0.72 -6.72
N LYS A 42 -1.65 1.78 -7.52
CA LYS A 42 -0.94 3.04 -7.31
C LYS A 42 -1.36 3.64 -5.97
N GLN A 43 -0.38 3.79 -5.08
CA GLN A 43 -0.56 4.45 -3.78
C GLN A 43 -0.41 5.96 -3.94
N VAL A 44 -1.16 6.72 -3.14
CA VAL A 44 -1.14 8.18 -3.09
C VAL A 44 -1.14 8.66 -1.64
N ASN A 45 -0.35 9.69 -1.39
CA ASN A 45 -0.35 10.39 -0.10
C ASN A 45 -1.59 11.30 -0.03
N PHE A 46 -2.53 10.97 0.83
CA PHE A 46 -3.79 11.67 0.98
C PHE A 46 -3.82 12.47 2.28
N PRO A 47 -3.88 13.81 2.22
CA PRO A 47 -3.84 14.66 3.40
C PRO A 47 -5.22 14.81 4.07
N PHE A 48 -5.21 14.82 5.39
CA PHE A 48 -6.34 15.19 6.26
C PHE A 48 -5.93 16.35 7.17
N ASN A 49 -6.90 17.19 7.53
CA ASN A 49 -6.73 18.26 8.51
C ASN A 49 -7.80 18.06 9.58
N VAL A 50 -7.40 17.47 10.70
CA VAL A 50 -8.31 16.98 11.75
C VAL A 50 -7.80 17.39 13.12
N GLU A 51 -8.65 17.34 14.13
CA GLU A 51 -8.26 17.65 15.51
C GLU A 51 -7.26 16.63 16.05
N GLN A 52 -6.40 17.09 16.96
CA GLN A 52 -5.35 16.26 17.54
C GLN A 52 -5.89 14.99 18.21
N ASP A 53 -6.99 15.08 18.95
CA ASP A 53 -7.60 13.98 19.70
C ASP A 53 -7.99 12.81 18.78
N ARG A 54 -8.42 13.10 17.55
CA ARG A 54 -8.74 12.10 16.51
C ARG A 54 -7.50 11.33 16.07
N ILE A 55 -6.35 11.99 16.03
CA ILE A 55 -5.07 11.35 15.71
C ILE A 55 -4.54 10.54 16.89
N GLU A 56 -4.76 11.01 18.11
CA GLU A 56 -4.40 10.29 19.33
C GLU A 56 -5.19 8.99 19.45
N TYR A 57 -6.49 9.02 19.19
CA TYR A 57 -7.32 7.83 19.10
C TYR A 57 -6.75 6.78 18.13
N LEU A 58 -6.37 7.19 16.92
CA LEU A 58 -5.74 6.26 15.96
C LEU A 58 -4.43 5.66 16.48
N ARG A 59 -3.61 6.46 17.17
CA ARG A 59 -2.37 5.97 17.77
C ARG A 59 -2.65 4.94 18.84
N GLU A 60 -3.65 5.18 19.69
CA GLU A 60 -4.07 4.23 20.73
C GLU A 60 -4.59 2.93 20.13
N LEU A 61 -5.45 3.02 19.10
CA LEU A 61 -5.95 1.84 18.38
C LEU A 61 -4.82 1.02 17.76
N VAL A 62 -3.83 1.67 17.16
CA VAL A 62 -2.66 0.98 16.60
C VAL A 62 -1.85 0.28 17.69
N LEU A 63 -1.65 0.93 18.84
CA LEU A 63 -0.96 0.31 19.97
C LEU A 63 -1.74 -0.87 20.55
N TYR A 64 -3.06 -0.73 20.67
CA TYR A 64 -3.95 -1.82 21.07
C TYR A 64 -3.78 -3.01 20.13
N LYS A 65 -3.96 -2.82 18.82
CA LYS A 65 -3.89 -3.90 17.84
C LYS A 65 -2.52 -4.61 17.82
N ARG A 66 -1.43 -3.84 17.95
CA ARG A 66 -0.06 -4.37 18.08
C ARG A 66 0.17 -5.22 19.32
N ARG A 67 -0.55 -4.94 20.41
CA ARG A 67 -0.47 -5.70 21.66
C ARG A 67 -1.34 -6.94 21.64
N SER A 68 -2.45 -6.90 20.90
CA SER A 68 -3.40 -8.01 20.80
C SER A 68 -2.84 -9.21 20.06
N ASP A 69 -2.09 -9.00 18.97
CA ASP A 69 -1.50 -10.09 18.18
C ASP A 69 -0.11 -9.72 17.63
N PRO A 70 0.90 -10.60 17.75
CA PRO A 70 2.20 -10.43 17.09
C PRO A 70 2.12 -10.21 15.57
N GLU A 71 1.10 -10.72 14.88
CA GLU A 71 0.89 -10.52 13.44
C GLU A 71 0.73 -9.02 13.11
N PHE A 72 0.15 -8.24 14.01
CA PHE A 72 -0.08 -6.81 13.82
C PHE A 72 1.10 -5.94 14.24
N PHE A 73 2.29 -6.49 14.48
CA PHE A 73 3.47 -5.71 14.90
C PHE A 73 3.78 -4.52 13.99
N HIS A 74 3.60 -4.67 12.68
CA HIS A 74 3.83 -3.61 11.68
C HIS A 74 2.60 -2.75 11.38
N TYR A 75 1.47 -3.02 12.02
CA TYR A 75 0.25 -2.24 11.86
C TYR A 75 0.50 -0.77 12.20
N SER A 76 -0.04 0.17 11.44
CA SER A 76 0.26 1.60 11.58
C SER A 76 -0.98 2.44 11.35
N ASN A 77 -0.92 3.74 11.63
CA ASN A 77 -2.06 4.64 11.43
C ASN A 77 -2.58 4.58 9.98
N THR A 78 -1.69 4.40 9.00
CA THR A 78 -2.08 4.20 7.61
C THR A 78 -2.89 2.91 7.41
N HIS A 79 -2.54 1.82 8.10
CA HIS A 79 -3.31 0.57 8.05
C HIS A 79 -4.69 0.75 8.69
N ALA A 80 -4.76 1.44 9.83
CA ALA A 80 -6.04 1.76 10.48
C ALA A 80 -6.95 2.61 9.62
N VAL A 81 -6.41 3.62 8.94
CA VAL A 81 -7.19 4.44 8.00
C VAL A 81 -7.66 3.60 6.81
N LYS A 82 -6.83 2.71 6.25
CA LYS A 82 -7.27 1.80 5.17
C LYS A 82 -8.39 0.85 5.62
N GLU A 83 -8.28 0.31 6.82
CA GLU A 83 -9.28 -0.56 7.42
C GLU A 83 -10.61 0.18 7.63
N GLY A 84 -10.56 1.40 8.17
CA GLY A 84 -11.75 2.23 8.30
C GLY A 84 -12.38 2.64 6.96
N ILE A 85 -11.57 2.93 5.93
CA ILE A 85 -12.09 3.13 4.56
C ILE A 85 -12.78 1.85 4.05
N GLY A 86 -12.23 0.67 4.37
CA GLY A 86 -12.84 -0.62 4.09
C GLY A 86 -14.25 -0.72 4.66
N TYR A 87 -14.43 -0.41 5.94
CA TYR A 87 -15.75 -0.40 6.57
C TYR A 87 -16.72 0.59 5.91
N LEU A 88 -16.24 1.79 5.58
CA LEU A 88 -17.08 2.76 4.86
C LEU A 88 -17.51 2.25 3.47
N ARG A 89 -16.68 1.45 2.78
CA ARG A 89 -17.07 0.83 1.50
C ARG A 89 -18.15 -0.24 1.66
N GLU A 90 -18.12 -0.98 2.76
CA GLU A 90 -19.16 -1.98 3.06
C GLU A 90 -20.50 -1.30 3.37
N ILE A 91 -20.47 -0.16 4.06
CA ILE A 91 -21.67 0.64 4.37
C ILE A 91 -22.20 1.37 3.13
N TYR A 92 -21.29 1.83 2.28
CA TYR A 92 -21.61 2.57 1.05
C TYR A 92 -21.09 1.82 -0.19
N PRO A 93 -21.70 0.68 -0.57
CA PRO A 93 -21.26 -0.08 -1.73
C PRO A 93 -21.56 0.65 -3.05
N ASP A 94 -22.69 1.36 -3.11
CA ASP A 94 -23.20 2.02 -4.32
C ASP A 94 -22.97 3.54 -4.26
N VAL A 95 -21.71 3.94 -4.11
CA VAL A 95 -21.34 5.36 -4.24
C VAL A 95 -21.20 5.71 -5.72
N GLU A 96 -22.11 6.55 -6.20
CA GLU A 96 -22.10 7.05 -7.57
C GLU A 96 -20.81 7.81 -7.88
N GLN A 97 -20.35 7.68 -9.12
CA GLN A 97 -19.18 8.40 -9.59
C GLN A 97 -19.50 9.90 -9.73
N ARG A 98 -18.67 10.75 -9.12
CA ARG A 98 -18.82 12.21 -9.25
C ARG A 98 -18.53 12.66 -10.70
N PRO A 99 -19.11 13.79 -11.16
CA PRO A 99 -18.82 14.35 -12.47
C PRO A 99 -17.31 14.57 -12.70
N ALA A 100 -16.82 14.18 -13.87
CA ALA A 100 -15.39 14.30 -14.20
C ALA A 100 -14.86 15.75 -14.21
N SER A 101 -15.76 16.74 -14.33
CA SER A 101 -15.44 18.17 -14.24
C SER A 101 -14.98 18.60 -12.84
N LEU A 102 -15.35 17.86 -11.78
CA LEU A 102 -15.01 18.16 -10.39
C LEU A 102 -13.77 17.37 -9.94
N LYS A 103 -12.61 18.01 -10.04
CA LYS A 103 -11.32 17.40 -9.66
C LYS A 103 -11.21 17.10 -8.16
N TYR A 104 -11.75 17.98 -7.31
CA TYR A 104 -11.79 17.82 -5.85
C TYR A 104 -13.16 18.24 -5.33
N SER A 105 -13.83 17.37 -4.59
CA SER A 105 -15.19 17.63 -4.06
C SER A 105 -15.19 18.36 -2.71
N THR A 106 -14.03 18.75 -2.19
CA THR A 106 -13.94 19.26 -0.82
C THR A 106 -13.83 20.77 -0.85
N ARG A 107 -14.84 21.46 -0.31
CA ARG A 107 -14.65 22.83 0.17
C ARG A 107 -13.49 22.84 1.16
N ASN A 108 -12.64 23.87 1.10
CA ASN A 108 -11.60 24.06 2.10
C ASN A 108 -12.30 24.25 3.45
N GLY A 109 -12.20 23.25 4.33
CA GLY A 109 -12.76 23.35 5.68
C GLY A 109 -12.24 24.60 6.39
N THR A 110 -13.04 25.15 7.29
CA THR A 110 -12.75 26.39 8.01
C THR A 110 -11.36 26.31 8.65
N LEU A 111 -10.51 27.31 8.35
CA LEU A 111 -9.13 27.44 8.85
C LEU A 111 -9.14 27.58 10.39
N GLY A 112 -9.10 26.43 11.07
CA GLY A 112 -8.33 26.13 12.29
C GLY A 112 -8.43 26.97 13.57
N HIS A 113 -9.05 28.15 13.60
CA HIS A 113 -8.92 29.06 14.75
C HIS A 113 -10.22 29.46 15.43
N LEU A 114 -11.36 28.93 15.01
CA LEU A 114 -12.64 29.41 15.54
C LEU A 114 -12.91 28.99 16.99
N ASN A 115 -12.36 27.87 17.49
CA ASN A 115 -12.77 27.28 18.78
C ASN A 115 -11.63 26.84 19.73
N GLY A 116 -10.37 27.26 19.51
CA GLY A 116 -9.24 26.84 20.37
C GLY A 116 -8.82 25.37 20.26
N VAL A 117 -9.44 24.60 19.35
CA VAL A 117 -9.07 23.20 19.11
C VAL A 117 -7.91 23.11 18.13
N GLU A 118 -6.83 22.45 18.52
CA GLU A 118 -5.63 22.29 17.70
C GLU A 118 -5.87 21.29 16.56
N LYS A 119 -5.82 21.78 15.31
CA LYS A 119 -5.92 20.94 14.11
C LYS A 119 -4.54 20.59 13.60
N VAL A 120 -4.33 19.30 13.35
CA VAL A 120 -3.08 18.75 12.82
C VAL A 120 -3.29 18.30 11.38
N LYS A 121 -2.40 18.75 10.50
CA LYS A 121 -2.31 18.26 9.13
C LYS A 121 -1.53 16.95 9.10
N THR A 122 -2.22 15.85 8.81
CA THR A 122 -1.63 14.52 8.67
C THR A 122 -1.80 14.02 7.23
N THR A 123 -1.04 13.00 6.84
CA THR A 123 -1.13 12.39 5.51
C THR A 123 -1.00 10.89 5.62
N PHE A 124 -1.90 10.15 4.95
CA PHE A 124 -1.90 8.70 4.92
C PHE A 124 -1.73 8.19 3.49
N SER A 125 -1.01 7.08 3.32
CA SER A 125 -0.84 6.45 2.00
C SER A 125 -2.01 5.52 1.72
N ILE A 126 -2.87 5.87 0.77
CA ILE A 126 -4.04 5.07 0.36
C ILE A 126 -3.97 4.70 -1.12
N SER A 127 -4.78 3.74 -1.56
CA SER A 127 -4.87 3.42 -2.99
C SER A 127 -5.54 4.55 -3.77
N THR A 128 -5.31 4.58 -5.08
CA THR A 128 -6.01 5.53 -5.97
C THR A 128 -7.51 5.24 -5.98
N THR A 129 -7.92 3.98 -5.88
CA THR A 129 -9.32 3.55 -5.78
C THR A 129 -9.98 4.07 -4.51
N ASP A 130 -9.29 4.06 -3.37
CA ASP A 130 -9.77 4.63 -2.10
C ASP A 130 -9.89 6.14 -2.16
N LYS A 131 -8.91 6.81 -2.77
CA LYS A 131 -8.98 8.25 -3.00
C LYS A 131 -10.23 8.62 -3.81
N GLU A 132 -10.51 7.89 -4.89
CA GLU A 132 -11.68 8.16 -5.72
C GLU A 132 -12.98 7.88 -4.97
N PHE A 133 -13.04 6.78 -4.21
CA PHE A 133 -14.16 6.47 -3.33
C PHE A 133 -14.43 7.59 -2.32
N ILE A 134 -13.40 8.04 -1.58
CA ILE A 134 -13.53 9.13 -0.59
C ILE A 134 -14.14 10.38 -1.23
N TYR A 135 -13.62 10.81 -2.38
CA TYR A 135 -14.14 12.01 -3.04
C TYR A 135 -15.55 11.82 -3.60
N ASN A 136 -15.91 10.63 -4.08
CA ASN A 136 -17.27 10.33 -4.52
C ASN A 136 -18.25 10.32 -3.34
N LEU A 137 -17.85 9.75 -2.19
CA LEU A 137 -18.66 9.71 -0.99
C LEU A 137 -18.88 11.13 -0.45
N ILE A 138 -17.82 11.94 -0.39
CA ILE A 138 -17.92 13.35 0.00
C ILE A 138 -18.89 14.09 -0.93
N TYR A 139 -18.75 13.93 -2.24
CA TYR A 139 -19.64 14.57 -3.22
C TYR A 139 -21.11 14.19 -3.00
N LYS A 140 -21.39 12.88 -2.84
CA LYS A 140 -22.74 12.37 -2.61
C LYS A 140 -23.36 12.93 -1.32
N LYS A 141 -22.58 13.02 -0.23
CA LYS A 141 -23.05 13.52 1.06
C LYS A 141 -23.15 15.04 1.12
N ASP A 142 -22.22 15.76 0.49
CA ASP A 142 -22.25 17.23 0.40
C ASP A 142 -23.47 17.70 -0.40
N ALA A 143 -23.83 16.99 -1.48
CA ALA A 143 -25.06 17.27 -2.22
C ALA A 143 -26.35 17.15 -1.38
N ASN A 144 -26.33 16.31 -0.34
CA ASN A 144 -27.49 16.08 0.53
C ASN A 144 -27.51 16.95 1.80
N THR A 145 -26.34 17.28 2.35
CA THR A 145 -26.19 17.93 3.66
C THR A 145 -25.57 19.33 3.61
N GLY A 146 -24.95 19.71 2.48
CA GLY A 146 -24.42 21.05 2.20
C GLY A 146 -23.09 21.41 2.88
N GLU A 147 -22.58 20.58 3.80
CA GLU A 147 -21.38 20.89 4.59
C GLU A 147 -20.40 19.71 4.79
N TYR A 148 -20.68 18.55 4.18
CA TYR A 148 -19.89 17.35 4.40
C TYR A 148 -18.49 17.44 3.79
N ASN A 149 -17.46 17.24 4.61
CA ASN A 149 -16.07 17.45 4.24
C ASN A 149 -15.15 16.29 4.71
N LYS A 150 -13.83 16.47 4.54
CA LYS A 150 -12.86 15.42 4.88
C LYS A 150 -12.76 15.12 6.37
N ALA A 151 -13.05 16.10 7.23
CA ALA A 151 -13.04 15.91 8.68
C ALA A 151 -14.24 15.06 9.09
N ASP A 152 -15.43 15.35 8.57
CA ASP A 152 -16.64 14.56 8.86
C ASP A 152 -16.48 13.10 8.38
N LEU A 153 -15.90 12.90 7.19
CA LEU A 153 -15.55 11.56 6.71
C LEU A 153 -14.54 10.86 7.61
N PHE A 154 -13.61 11.61 8.21
CA PHE A 154 -12.66 11.05 9.15
C PHE A 154 -13.35 10.65 10.44
N ASP A 155 -14.28 11.45 10.94
CA ASP A 155 -15.06 11.14 12.13
C ASP A 155 -15.90 9.88 11.94
N GLU A 156 -16.61 9.76 10.81
CA GLU A 156 -17.35 8.54 10.46
C GLU A 156 -16.42 7.31 10.37
N LEU A 157 -15.24 7.48 9.78
CA LEU A 157 -14.23 6.42 9.73
C LEU A 157 -13.83 5.96 11.13
N LEU A 158 -13.57 6.89 12.04
CA LEU A 158 -13.19 6.56 13.42
C LEU A 158 -14.34 5.96 14.21
N GLU A 159 -15.58 6.37 13.94
CA GLU A 159 -16.78 5.75 14.53
C GLU A 159 -16.91 4.29 14.14
N GLU A 160 -16.71 3.95 12.86
CA GLU A 160 -16.73 2.56 12.43
C GLU A 160 -15.59 1.75 13.04
N LEU A 161 -14.38 2.32 13.13
CA LEU A 161 -13.28 1.69 13.86
C LEU A 161 -13.62 1.45 15.34
N HIS A 162 -14.28 2.40 16.00
CA HIS A 162 -14.66 2.27 17.40
C HIS A 162 -15.74 1.21 17.63
N LYS A 163 -16.69 1.05 16.71
CA LYS A 163 -17.70 -0.02 16.78
C LYS A 163 -17.05 -1.41 16.77
N VAL A 164 -15.96 -1.57 16.01
CA VAL A 164 -15.21 -2.83 15.92
C VAL A 164 -14.27 -3.01 17.12
N TYR A 165 -13.70 -1.93 17.64
CA TYR A 165 -12.74 -1.93 18.75
C TYR A 165 -13.21 -1.04 19.90
N PRO A 166 -14.29 -1.42 20.62
CA PRO A 166 -14.88 -0.60 21.66
C PRO A 166 -13.99 -0.47 22.91
N GLU A 167 -12.98 -1.31 23.05
CA GLU A 167 -12.06 -1.28 24.20
C GLU A 167 -11.10 -0.09 24.16
N VAL A 168 -10.92 0.54 23.00
CA VAL A 168 -10.10 1.74 22.83
C VAL A 168 -10.95 2.95 23.23
N GLN A 169 -10.49 3.75 24.20
CA GLN A 169 -11.23 4.93 24.65
C GLN A 169 -11.47 5.89 23.49
N LYS A 170 -12.72 6.37 23.33
CA LYS A 170 -13.08 7.37 22.33
C LYS A 170 -12.91 8.76 22.95
N PRO A 171 -11.94 9.59 22.52
CA PRO A 171 -11.71 10.90 23.11
C PRO A 171 -12.61 12.02 22.54
N PHE A 172 -13.51 11.73 21.60
CA PHE A 172 -14.33 12.71 20.86
C PHE A 172 -15.79 12.29 20.68
#